data_AF-A0A2W6C3C4-F1
#
_entry.id   AF-A0A2W6C3C4-F1
#
_cell.length_a   1.000
_cell.length_b   1.000
_cell.length_c   1.000
_cell.angle_alpha   90.00
_cell.angle_beta   90.00
_cell.angle_gamma   90.00
#
_symmetry.space_group_name_H-M   'P 1'
#
loop_
_entity.id
_entity.type
_entity.pdbx_description
1 polymer ?
#
loop_
_entity_poly.entity_id
_entity_poly.type
_entity_poly.pdbx_seq_one_letter_code
_entity_poly.pdbx_strand_id
1 'polypeptide(L)'
;TDRDGGYELGGWLDREAAEIVRSALSPLAAPRPTTDTEIDLRDTAQRDADALVELAQRALDAGDLPTEGGERPQVVVTMNLAVLQG
;
A
#
# COMPACT_ATOMS: atom_id res chain seq x y z
N THR A 1 16.71 -8.59 10.76
CA THR A 1 15.56 -7.76 11.15
C THR A 1 14.34 -8.58 10.83
N ASP A 2 13.53 -8.90 11.83
CA ASP A 2 12.38 -9.78 11.68
C ASP A 2 11.42 -9.16 10.64
N ARG A 3 11.15 -9.90 9.57
CA ARG A 3 10.13 -9.54 8.59
C ARG A 3 8.93 -10.39 8.98
N ASP A 4 8.14 -9.92 9.94
CA ASP A 4 6.96 -10.58 10.49
C ASP A 4 5.94 -10.97 9.39
N GLY A 5 6.18 -12.06 8.66
CA GLY A 5 5.30 -12.55 7.59
C GLY A 5 5.17 -11.67 6.34
N GLY A 6 5.98 -10.62 6.18
CA GLY A 6 5.91 -9.70 5.04
C GLY A 6 6.51 -10.26 3.75
N TYR A 7 5.95 -9.87 2.60
CA TYR A 7 6.48 -10.17 1.27
C TYR A 7 7.17 -8.95 0.66
N GLU A 8 8.30 -9.17 -0.02
CA GLU A 8 9.01 -8.13 -0.76
C GLU A 8 8.52 -8.13 -2.22
N LEU A 9 8.11 -6.96 -2.71
CA LEU A 9 7.67 -6.77 -4.09
C LEU A 9 8.78 -6.06 -4.88
N GLY A 10 9.14 -6.61 -6.05
CA GLY A 10 10.12 -6.03 -6.94
C GLY A 10 9.75 -6.22 -8.41
N GLY A 11 10.19 -5.29 -9.26
CA GLY A 11 9.97 -5.32 -10.70
C GLY A 11 10.89 -4.34 -11.43
N TRP A 12 11.03 -4.52 -12.74
CA TRP A 12 11.79 -3.60 -13.59
C TRP A 12 10.82 -2.66 -14.31
N LEU A 13 11.08 -1.37 -14.22
CA LEU A 13 10.35 -0.31 -14.93
C LEU A 13 11.33 0.47 -15.79
N ASP A 14 10.89 0.87 -16.98
CA ASP A 14 11.60 1.91 -17.70
C ASP A 14 11.43 3.28 -16.99
N ARG A 15 12.13 4.30 -17.48
CA ARG A 15 12.13 5.62 -16.87
C ARG A 15 10.75 6.26 -16.82
N GLU A 16 9.93 6.07 -17.86
CA GLU A 16 8.60 6.68 -17.93
C GLU A 16 7.66 6.01 -16.94
N ALA A 17 7.61 4.69 -16.95
CA ALA A 17 6.81 3.91 -16.01
C ALA A 17 7.23 4.15 -14.56
N ALA A 18 8.54 4.27 -14.29
CA ALA A 18 9.05 4.58 -12.97
C ALA A 18 8.58 5.96 -12.46
N GLU A 19 8.60 7.00 -13.31
CA GLU A 19 8.12 8.32 -12.90
C GLU A 19 6.60 8.38 -12.73
N ILE A 20 5.84 7.62 -13.53
CA ILE A 20 4.39 7.48 -13.33
C ILE A 20 4.10 6.90 -11.94
N VAL A 21 4.73 5.77 -11.60
CA VAL A 21 4.55 5.11 -10.31
C VAL A 21 5.01 6.03 -9.18
N ARG A 22 6.20 6.63 -9.29
CA ARG A 22 6.74 7.54 -8.28
C ARG A 22 5.84 8.76 -8.06
N SER A 23 5.29 9.34 -9.12
CA SER A 23 4.40 10.50 -9.02
C SER A 23 3.08 10.15 -8.32
N ALA A 24 2.54 8.95 -8.55
CA ALA A 24 1.34 8.46 -7.88
C ALA A 24 1.59 8.15 -6.40
N LEU A 25 2.73 7.54 -6.07
CA LEU A 25 3.05 7.12 -4.70
C LEU A 25 3.56 8.26 -3.80
N SER A 26 4.36 9.19 -4.35
CA SER A 26 4.97 10.31 -3.60
C SER A 26 4.01 11.05 -2.63
N PRO A 27 2.80 11.49 -3.04
CA PRO A 27 1.89 12.17 -2.12
C PRO A 27 1.34 11.23 -1.05
N LEU A 28 1.20 9.93 -1.33
CA LEU A 28 0.69 8.94 -0.39
C LEU A 28 1.76 8.49 0.61
N ALA A 29 3.02 8.45 0.18
CA ALA A 29 4.18 8.07 0.99
C ALA A 29 4.73 9.23 1.83
N ALA A 30 4.14 10.44 1.73
CA ALA A 30 4.52 11.57 2.55
C ALA A 30 4.46 11.22 4.05
N PRO A 31 5.43 11.66 4.87
CA PRO A 31 5.41 11.43 6.31
C PRO A 31 4.09 11.88 6.94
N ARG A 32 3.48 11.00 7.75
CA ARG A 32 2.22 11.27 8.46
C ARG A 32 2.49 11.22 9.96
N PRO A 33 2.90 12.35 10.57
CA PRO A 33 3.08 12.40 12.01
C PRO A 33 1.72 12.27 12.70
N THR A 34 1.65 11.50 13.79
CA THR A 34 0.42 11.26 14.57
C THR A 34 -0.02 12.49 15.36
N THR A 35 0.90 13.41 15.63
CA THR A 35 0.68 14.72 16.25
C THR A 35 1.64 15.75 15.67
N ASP A 36 1.38 17.06 15.83
CA ASP A 36 2.26 18.14 15.35
C ASP A 36 3.71 18.07 15.89
N THR A 37 3.94 17.28 16.95
CA THR A 37 5.23 17.15 17.63
C THR A 37 5.94 15.82 17.39
N GLU A 38 5.29 14.86 16.74
CA GLU A 38 5.86 13.52 16.51
C GLU A 38 6.48 13.39 15.12
N ILE A 39 7.49 12.54 15.03
CA ILE A 39 8.11 12.14 13.76
C ILE A 39 7.43 10.88 13.24
N ASP A 40 7.27 10.78 11.93
CA ASP A 40 6.85 9.51 11.31
C ASP A 40 7.98 8.48 11.49
N LEU A 41 7.69 7.41 12.24
CA LEU A 41 8.66 6.36 12.55
C LEU A 41 8.80 5.34 11.42
N ARG A 42 7.90 5.36 10.43
CA ARG A 42 7.98 4.44 9.29
C ARG A 42 9.15 4.82 8.40
N ASP A 43 9.97 3.84 8.08
CA ASP A 43 11.04 4.05 7.11
C ASP A 43 10.46 4.32 5.71
N THR A 44 11.33 4.73 4.78
CA THR A 44 10.89 5.04 3.41
C THR A 44 10.25 3.85 2.70
N ALA A 45 10.79 2.63 2.89
CA ALA A 45 10.27 1.44 2.23
C ALA A 45 8.88 1.06 2.76
N GLN A 46 8.65 1.19 4.06
CA GLN A 46 7.34 1.02 4.69
C GLN A 46 6.34 2.05 4.16
N ARG A 47 6.72 3.33 4.06
CA ARG A 47 5.84 4.38 3.51
C ARG A 47 5.50 4.15 2.04
N ASP A 48 6.45 3.68 1.25
CA ASP A 48 6.22 3.35 -0.17
C ASP A 48 5.30 2.12 -0.32
N ALA A 49 5.46 1.10 0.53
CA ALA A 49 4.57 -0.07 0.56
C ALA A 49 3.14 0.32 0.96
N ASP A 50 2.97 1.12 2.01
CA ASP A 50 1.67 1.65 2.44
C ASP A 50 1.01 2.48 1.34
N ALA A 51 1.79 3.31 0.64
CA ALA A 51 1.31 4.12 -0.47
C ALA A 51 0.82 3.26 -1.65
N LEU A 52 1.51 2.16 -1.94
CA LEU A 52 1.11 1.24 -3.00
C LEU A 52 -0.21 0.54 -2.67
N VAL A 53 -0.37 0.09 -1.42
CA VAL A 53 -1.61 -0.54 -0.94
C VAL A 53 -2.77 0.45 -0.98
N GLU A 54 -2.57 1.69 -0.51
CA GLU A 54 -3.56 2.76 -0.56
C GLU A 54 -3.98 3.07 -2.00
N LEU A 55 -3.04 3.13 -2.95
CA LEU A 55 -3.34 3.35 -4.37
C LEU A 55 -4.19 2.21 -4.94
N ALA A 56 -3.84 0.96 -4.63
CA ALA A 56 -4.59 -0.21 -5.07
C ALA A 56 -6.01 -0.23 -4.47
N GLN A 57 -6.14 0.08 -3.18
CA GLN A 57 -7.42 0.17 -2.49
C GLN A 57 -8.32 1.24 -3.12
N ARG A 58 -7.78 2.43 -3.42
CA ARG A 58 -8.53 3.49 -4.12
C ARG A 58 -9.01 3.06 -5.50
N ALA A 59 -8.18 2.37 -6.27
CA ALA A 59 -8.57 1.88 -7.60
C ALA A 59 -9.66 0.78 -7.50
N LEU A 60 -9.54 -0.10 -6.51
CA LEU A 60 -10.55 -1.11 -6.19
C LEU A 60 -11.87 -0.46 -5.77
N ASP A 61 -11.85 0.57 -4.93
CA ASP A 61 -13.04 1.28 -4.42
C ASP A 61 -13.69 2.17 -5.49
N ALA A 62 -12.89 2.80 -6.36
CA ALA A 62 -13.40 3.52 -7.51
C ALA A 62 -14.07 2.58 -8.53
N GLY A 63 -13.66 1.31 -8.59
CA GLY A 63 -14.13 0.37 -9.61
C GLY A 63 -13.45 0.56 -10.96
N ASP A 64 -12.28 1.20 -10.97
CA ASP A 64 -11.50 1.47 -12.17
C ASP A 64 -10.72 0.23 -12.64
N LEU A 65 -10.63 -0.79 -11.78
CA LEU A 65 -9.99 -2.06 -12.13
C LEU A 65 -10.96 -2.98 -12.89
N PRO A 66 -10.49 -3.71 -13.91
CA PRO A 66 -11.29 -4.71 -14.60
C PRO A 66 -11.87 -5.74 -13.61
N THR A 67 -13.09 -6.18 -13.85
CA THR A 67 -13.69 -7.30 -13.12
C THR A 67 -13.05 -8.62 -13.53
N GLU A 68 -12.66 -9.45 -12.56
CA GLU A 68 -12.35 -10.85 -12.82
C GLU A 68 -13.67 -11.65 -12.83
N GLY A 69 -14.01 -12.31 -13.93
CA GLY A 69 -15.23 -13.13 -14.02
C GLY A 69 -16.58 -12.38 -13.94
N GLY A 70 -16.58 -11.04 -14.03
CA GLY A 70 -17.78 -10.20 -13.97
C GLY A 70 -18.10 -9.63 -12.57
N GLU A 71 -17.29 -9.93 -11.56
CA GLU A 71 -17.40 -9.40 -10.20
C GLU A 71 -16.26 -8.41 -9.91
N ARG A 72 -16.53 -7.40 -9.07
CA ARG A 72 -15.49 -6.49 -8.56
C ARG A 72 -14.52 -7.32 -7.70
N PRO A 73 -13.19 -7.22 -7.87
CA PRO A 73 -12.26 -7.98 -7.04
C PRO A 73 -12.49 -7.70 -5.56
N GLN A 74 -12.76 -8.76 -4.78
CA GLN A 74 -12.94 -8.68 -3.32
C GLN A 74 -11.69 -9.21 -2.62
N VAL A 75 -11.11 -8.43 -1.71
CA VAL A 75 -10.00 -8.88 -0.86
C VAL A 75 -10.57 -9.46 0.43
N VAL A 76 -10.40 -10.77 0.63
CA VAL A 76 -10.77 -11.45 1.88
C VAL A 76 -9.53 -11.57 2.75
N VAL A 77 -9.46 -10.78 3.82
CA VAL A 77 -8.40 -10.90 4.84
C VAL A 77 -8.86 -11.86 5.93
N THR A 78 -8.17 -12.98 6.08
CA THR A 78 -8.39 -13.91 7.19
C THR A 78 -7.37 -13.63 8.29
N MET A 79 -7.82 -13.10 9.42
CA MET A 79 -6.98 -12.86 10.60
C MET A 79 -7.47 -13.67 11.79
N ASN A 80 -6.56 -14.05 12.68
CA ASN A 80 -6.88 -14.77 13.90
C ASN A 80 -7.64 -13.82 14.86
N LEU A 81 -8.72 -14.30 15.49
CA LEU A 81 -9.58 -13.51 16.37
C LEU A 81 -8.80 -12.78 17.48
N ALA A 82 -7.71 -13.38 17.97
CA ALA A 82 -6.84 -12.77 18.97
C ALA A 82 -6.14 -11.47 18.50
N VAL A 83 -5.89 -11.31 17.19
CA VAL A 83 -5.29 -10.11 16.59
C VAL A 83 -6.32 -8.99 16.39
N LEU A 84 -7.60 -9.34 16.22
CA LEU A 84 -8.70 -8.37 16.08
C LEU A 84 -9.14 -7.78 17.44
N GLN A 85 -8.88 -8.49 18.53
CA GLN A 85 -9.31 -8.13 19.88
C GLN A 85 -8.21 -7.45 20.72
N GLY A 86 -7.04 -7.20 20.14
CA GLY A 86 -5.89 -6.56 20.78
C GLY A 86 -5.81 -5.06 20.50
#